data_AF-A0A831UR66-F1
#
_entry.id   AF-A0A831UR66-F1
#
_cell.length_a   1.000
_cell.length_b   1.000
_cell.length_c   1.000
_cell.angle_alpha   90.00
_cell.angle_beta   90.00
_cell.angle_gamma   90.00
#
_symmetry.space_group_name_H-M   'P 1'
#
loop_
_entity.id
_entity.type
_entity.pdbx_description
1 polymer ?
#
loop_
_entity_poly.entity_id
_entity_poly.type
_entity_poly.pdbx_seq_one_letter_code
_entity_poly.pdbx_strand_id
1 'polypeptide(L)'
;MNNTLRQLGLALGIVSLTALLASCAPPPQNQSTSTGSGETKSTESSTASSSTSSTSSAPSSGGVPAPGNDDPEAKKGMILFVQQGCNACHMNPASGKDYPDLRGLYGSKVKLADGSEVVADEAYLKESIVDPNKKVVAGYTPSMASYSYLKEEQINQLIAYIKSLKDQQPVYTKEAK
;
A
#
# COMPACT_ATOMS: atom_id res chain seq x y z
N MET A 1 24.80 -11.89 -50.31
CA MET A 1 26.21 -12.16 -49.98
C MET A 1 26.38 -12.09 -48.47
N ASN A 2 26.17 -13.18 -47.73
CA ASN A 2 27.21 -14.06 -47.17
C ASN A 2 28.31 -13.34 -46.37
N ASN A 3 28.23 -13.42 -45.04
CA ASN A 3 29.43 -13.71 -44.27
C ASN A 3 29.13 -14.83 -43.27
N THR A 4 30.02 -15.81 -43.25
CA THR A 4 29.71 -17.18 -42.84
C THR A 4 30.61 -17.57 -41.66
N LEU A 5 29.97 -18.04 -40.58
CA LEU A 5 30.45 -19.11 -39.70
C LEU A 5 31.91 -19.07 -39.19
N ARG A 6 32.08 -18.86 -37.87
CA ARG A 6 33.18 -19.43 -37.07
C ARG A 6 32.66 -19.73 -35.66
N GLN A 7 32.39 -21.00 -35.36
CA GLN A 7 33.32 -21.88 -34.61
C GLN A 7 33.19 -21.61 -33.10
N LEU A 8 32.22 -22.20 -32.40
CA LEU A 8 32.24 -23.60 -31.90
C LEU A 8 33.53 -23.92 -31.13
N GLY A 9 33.47 -23.80 -29.80
CA GLY A 9 34.57 -24.08 -28.88
C GLY A 9 34.03 -24.76 -27.61
N LEU A 10 34.15 -26.08 -27.55
CA LEU A 10 33.76 -26.91 -26.41
C LEU A 10 34.82 -26.79 -25.30
N ALA A 11 34.43 -26.56 -24.05
CA ALA A 11 35.31 -26.74 -22.89
C ALA A 11 34.51 -27.26 -21.70
N LEU A 12 34.78 -28.51 -21.29
CA LEU A 12 34.21 -29.10 -20.08
C LEU A 12 34.95 -28.56 -18.83
N GLY A 13 34.22 -28.30 -17.76
CA GLY A 13 34.76 -27.91 -16.46
C GLY A 13 33.97 -28.55 -15.31
N ILE A 14 34.34 -29.76 -14.92
CA ILE A 14 33.69 -30.57 -13.87
C ILE A 14 34.66 -30.77 -12.68
N VAL A 15 34.57 -29.88 -11.68
CA VAL A 15 35.22 -29.88 -10.34
C VAL A 15 34.39 -28.91 -9.46
N SER A 16 34.00 -29.11 -8.19
CA SER A 16 34.03 -30.22 -7.22
C SER A 16 32.64 -30.25 -6.52
N LEU A 17 32.10 -31.37 -6.02
CA LEU A 17 32.49 -32.25 -4.89
C LEU A 17 32.34 -31.62 -3.47
N THR A 18 31.50 -32.28 -2.66
CA THR A 18 31.37 -32.27 -1.18
C THR A 18 30.93 -31.01 -0.41
N ALA A 19 29.65 -31.05 -0.02
CA ALA A 19 29.16 -31.05 1.39
C ALA A 19 29.60 -29.96 2.39
N LEU A 20 28.59 -29.36 3.05
CA LEU A 20 28.34 -29.62 4.48
C LEU A 20 26.89 -29.29 4.89
N LEU A 21 26.25 -30.17 5.65
CA LEU A 21 24.91 -29.97 6.22
C LEU A 21 25.03 -29.19 7.54
N ALA A 22 24.61 -27.93 7.55
CA ALA A 22 24.55 -27.11 8.76
C ALA A 22 23.22 -27.32 9.51
N SER A 23 23.11 -28.41 10.26
CA SER A 23 22.06 -28.56 11.27
C SER A 23 22.30 -27.61 12.43
N CYS A 24 21.38 -26.67 12.68
CA CYS A 24 21.27 -26.00 13.97
C CYS A 24 19.81 -25.99 14.42
N ALA A 25 19.55 -26.47 15.63
CA ALA A 25 18.21 -26.75 16.13
C ALA A 25 17.55 -25.50 16.75
N PRO A 26 16.20 -25.40 16.73
CA PRO A 26 15.49 -24.35 17.45
C PRO A 26 15.49 -24.61 18.97
N PRO A 27 15.59 -23.57 19.82
CA PRO A 27 15.47 -23.68 21.28
C PRO A 27 14.03 -24.00 21.73
N PRO A 28 13.85 -24.56 22.95
CA PRO A 28 12.57 -25.12 23.40
C PRO A 28 11.51 -24.08 23.75
N GLN A 29 10.24 -24.48 23.62
CA GLN A 29 9.10 -23.64 23.99
C GLN A 29 8.89 -23.60 25.51
N ASN A 30 8.85 -22.39 26.07
CA ASN A 30 8.48 -22.17 27.46
C ASN A 30 6.94 -22.21 27.62
N GLN A 31 6.38 -23.37 27.93
CA GLN A 31 5.00 -23.46 28.42
C GLN A 31 4.97 -23.11 29.90
N SER A 32 4.37 -21.98 30.25
CA SER A 32 4.00 -21.64 31.62
C SER A 32 2.49 -21.84 31.82
N THR A 33 2.12 -23.04 32.23
CA THR A 33 0.76 -23.33 32.74
C THR A 33 0.59 -22.71 34.12
N SER A 34 -0.56 -22.11 34.40
CA SER A 34 -0.96 -21.75 35.76
C SER A 34 -2.45 -22.05 35.96
N THR A 35 -2.70 -23.14 36.68
CA THR A 35 -4.03 -23.58 37.14
C THR A 35 -4.37 -22.86 38.44
N GLY A 36 -5.60 -22.35 38.57
CA GLY A 36 -6.09 -21.75 39.80
C GLY A 36 -7.61 -21.57 39.80
N SER A 37 -8.32 -22.51 40.43
CA SER A 37 -9.78 -22.44 40.65
C SER A 37 -10.13 -21.48 41.79
N GLY A 38 -11.27 -20.80 41.75
CA GLY A 38 -11.70 -19.98 42.90
C GLY A 38 -12.87 -19.01 42.64
N GLU A 39 -14.07 -19.55 42.62
CA GLU A 39 -15.38 -18.93 42.88
C GLU A 39 -15.41 -17.63 43.73
N THR A 40 -16.22 -16.63 43.34
CA THR A 40 -17.25 -16.00 44.21
C THR A 40 -18.14 -14.97 43.46
N LYS A 41 -19.30 -14.68 44.06
CA LYS A 41 -20.49 -14.02 43.49
C LYS A 41 -20.75 -12.65 44.15
N SER A 42 -21.11 -11.63 43.37
CA SER A 42 -22.08 -10.52 43.62
C SER A 42 -22.01 -9.53 42.44
N THR A 43 -23.05 -9.10 41.71
CA THR A 43 -24.36 -8.46 42.02
C THR A 43 -24.30 -7.13 42.77
N GLU A 44 -24.20 -6.01 42.02
CA GLU A 44 -25.02 -4.77 42.10
C GLU A 44 -24.62 -3.87 40.90
N SER A 45 -25.46 -3.62 39.89
CA SER A 45 -26.61 -2.70 39.76
C SER A 45 -26.29 -1.19 39.69
N SER A 46 -26.41 -0.66 38.47
CA SER A 46 -27.11 0.58 38.11
C SER A 46 -26.80 1.91 38.82
N THR A 47 -26.20 2.87 38.09
CA THR A 47 -26.79 4.23 37.98
C THR A 47 -26.37 4.94 36.69
N ALA A 48 -27.23 5.84 36.19
CA ALA A 48 -27.13 6.44 34.86
C ALA A 48 -26.65 7.90 34.87
N SER A 49 -25.99 8.32 33.80
CA SER A 49 -26.10 9.65 33.14
C SER A 49 -25.27 9.57 31.84
N SER A 50 -25.81 9.63 30.62
CA SER A 50 -26.73 10.59 29.97
C SER A 50 -26.06 11.88 29.49
N SER A 51 -26.05 12.04 28.15
CA SER A 51 -25.99 13.32 27.39
C SER A 51 -24.65 14.09 27.46
N THR A 52 -24.02 14.55 26.37
CA THR A 52 -24.52 15.42 25.29
C THR A 52 -23.60 15.31 24.05
N SER A 53 -24.14 14.95 22.88
CA SER A 53 -24.35 15.83 21.71
C SER A 53 -23.17 16.76 21.32
N SER A 54 -22.45 16.46 20.23
CA SER A 54 -22.75 16.90 18.84
C SER A 54 -22.39 18.36 18.52
N THR A 55 -21.41 18.56 17.64
CA THR A 55 -21.23 19.65 16.64
C THR A 55 -20.02 19.22 15.80
N SER A 56 -20.13 18.68 14.58
CA SER A 56 -20.71 19.25 13.35
C SER A 56 -20.10 20.59 12.94
N SER A 57 -18.90 20.55 12.37
CA SER A 57 -18.34 21.64 11.56
C SER A 57 -17.66 21.07 10.32
N ALA A 58 -18.44 20.93 9.23
CA ALA A 58 -17.88 20.83 7.90
C ALA A 58 -17.71 22.25 7.32
N PRO A 59 -16.56 22.60 6.73
CA PRO A 59 -16.48 23.66 5.74
C PRO A 59 -16.78 23.10 4.35
N SER A 60 -17.70 23.74 3.63
CA SER A 60 -17.98 23.44 2.23
C SER A 60 -16.82 23.85 1.31
N SER A 61 -16.75 23.19 0.15
CA SER A 61 -16.01 23.52 -1.06
C SER A 61 -15.38 24.92 -1.13
N GLY A 62 -14.12 25.02 -0.67
CA GLY A 62 -13.13 25.93 -1.22
C GLY A 62 -12.07 25.09 -1.91
N GLY A 63 -11.65 25.45 -3.12
CA GLY A 63 -10.58 24.76 -3.83
C GLY A 63 -9.27 24.90 -3.06
N VAL A 64 -8.97 23.93 -2.19
CA VAL A 64 -7.79 23.98 -1.34
C VAL A 64 -6.53 23.92 -2.20
N PRO A 65 -5.59 24.88 -2.05
CA PRO A 65 -4.29 24.75 -2.71
C PRO A 65 -3.67 23.43 -2.26
N ALA A 66 -3.23 22.64 -3.22
CA ALA A 66 -2.72 21.31 -2.93
C ALA A 66 -1.55 21.40 -1.92
N PRO A 67 -1.54 20.54 -0.88
CA PRO A 67 -0.57 20.64 0.19
C PRO A 67 0.86 20.56 -0.34
N GLY A 68 1.67 21.56 -0.01
CA GLY A 68 3.12 21.47 -0.16
C GLY A 68 3.70 20.41 0.78
N ASN A 69 4.98 20.10 0.61
CA ASN A 69 5.69 19.05 1.37
C ASN A 69 5.68 19.23 2.91
N ASP A 70 5.20 20.38 3.41
CA ASP A 70 5.15 20.73 4.82
C ASP A 70 3.83 20.40 5.54
N ASP A 71 2.80 20.00 4.81
CA ASP A 71 1.47 19.72 5.33
C ASP A 71 1.44 18.60 6.41
N PRO A 72 0.81 18.83 7.58
CA PRO A 72 0.83 17.85 8.67
C PRO A 72 -0.02 16.61 8.37
N GLU A 73 -1.07 16.71 7.55
CA GLU A 73 -1.90 15.57 7.14
C GLU A 73 -1.15 14.67 6.15
N ALA A 74 -0.43 15.26 5.19
CA ALA A 74 0.47 14.53 4.29
C ALA A 74 1.62 13.85 5.05
N LYS A 75 2.17 14.47 6.11
CA LYS A 75 3.18 13.87 6.98
C LYS A 75 2.64 12.66 7.76
N LYS A 76 1.42 12.74 8.31
CA LYS A 76 0.72 11.57 8.91
C LYS A 76 0.43 10.49 7.86
N GLY A 77 0.00 10.91 6.67
CA GLY A 77 -0.28 10.05 5.53
C GLY A 77 0.92 9.25 5.06
N MET A 78 2.10 9.87 4.96
CA MET A 78 3.36 9.20 4.64
C MET A 78 3.68 8.08 5.66
N ILE A 79 3.48 8.35 6.95
CA ILE A 79 3.70 7.37 8.02
C ILE A 79 2.70 6.21 7.89
N LEU A 80 1.41 6.51 7.68
CA LEU A 80 0.38 5.50 7.45
C LEU A 80 0.64 4.67 6.18
N PHE A 81 1.12 5.29 5.10
CA PHE A 81 1.44 4.63 3.83
C PHE A 81 2.48 3.52 4.00
N VAL A 82 3.48 3.73 4.87
CA VAL A 82 4.45 2.70 5.25
C VAL A 82 3.84 1.68 6.21
N GLN A 83 3.08 2.11 7.22
CA GLN A 83 2.46 1.20 8.20
C GLN A 83 1.41 0.25 7.60
N GLN A 84 0.70 0.68 6.56
CA GLN A 84 -0.28 -0.13 5.82
C GLN A 84 0.34 -0.91 4.65
N GLY A 85 1.67 -0.86 4.51
CA GLY A 85 2.42 -1.62 3.51
C GLY A 85 2.24 -1.15 2.07
N CYS A 86 1.67 0.03 1.83
CA CYS A 86 1.43 0.55 0.47
C CYS A 86 2.75 0.69 -0.32
N ASN A 87 3.84 1.03 0.38
CA ASN A 87 5.20 1.13 -0.16
C ASN A 87 5.84 -0.24 -0.54
N ALA A 88 5.19 -1.37 -0.25
CA ALA A 88 5.67 -2.68 -0.71
C ALA A 88 5.38 -2.91 -2.21
N CYS A 89 4.33 -2.25 -2.73
CA CYS A 89 3.90 -2.37 -4.14
C CYS A 89 4.10 -1.05 -4.89
N HIS A 90 3.63 0.06 -4.33
CA HIS A 90 3.73 1.38 -4.96
C HIS A 90 5.07 2.04 -4.63
N MET A 91 5.67 2.71 -5.62
CA MET A 91 6.95 3.43 -5.47
C MET A 91 8.13 2.55 -5.00
N ASN A 92 8.02 1.22 -5.13
CA ASN A 92 9.07 0.27 -4.78
C ASN A 92 9.93 -0.08 -6.01
N PRO A 93 11.27 0.04 -5.98
CA PRO A 93 12.13 -0.36 -7.11
C PRO A 93 12.03 -1.86 -7.48
N ALA A 94 11.68 -2.74 -6.54
CA ALA A 94 11.58 -4.18 -6.81
C ALA A 94 10.34 -4.56 -7.63
N SER A 95 9.26 -3.78 -7.52
CA SER A 95 7.93 -4.12 -8.05
C SER A 95 7.27 -3.00 -8.86
N GLY A 96 7.88 -1.83 -9.00
CA GLY A 96 7.28 -0.63 -9.60
C GLY A 96 6.89 -0.73 -11.09
N LYS A 97 7.35 -1.75 -11.82
CA LYS A 97 6.85 -2.04 -13.19
C LYS A 97 5.52 -2.81 -13.19
N ASP A 98 5.17 -3.42 -12.06
CA ASP A 98 4.02 -4.33 -11.88
C ASP A 98 2.87 -3.67 -11.11
N TYR A 99 3.10 -2.49 -10.51
CA TYR A 99 2.11 -1.64 -9.82
C TYR A 99 2.30 -0.17 -10.25
N PRO A 100 1.25 0.68 -10.25
CA PRO A 100 1.38 2.06 -10.68
C PRO A 100 2.19 2.92 -9.69
N ASP A 101 3.02 3.81 -10.24
CA ASP A 101 3.66 4.88 -9.48
C ASP A 101 2.60 5.92 -9.04
N LEU A 102 2.75 6.47 -7.83
CA LEU A 102 1.82 7.46 -7.28
C LEU A 102 2.37 8.90 -7.39
N ARG A 103 3.64 9.07 -7.78
CA ARG A 103 4.23 10.37 -8.09
C ARG A 103 3.63 10.94 -9.36
N GLY A 104 3.20 12.20 -9.30
CA GLY A 104 2.51 12.85 -10.41
C GLY A 104 1.09 12.35 -10.66
N LEU A 105 0.56 11.43 -9.83
CA LEU A 105 -0.76 10.82 -10.06
C LEU A 105 -1.90 11.84 -9.86
N TYR A 106 -1.89 12.60 -8.77
CA TYR A 106 -3.01 13.47 -8.43
C TYR A 106 -3.24 14.56 -9.49
N GLY A 107 -4.46 14.62 -10.02
CA GLY A 107 -4.86 15.53 -11.11
C GLY A 107 -4.43 15.08 -12.52
N SER A 108 -3.70 13.96 -12.65
CA SER A 108 -3.38 13.36 -13.95
C SER A 108 -4.58 12.64 -14.57
N LYS A 109 -4.49 12.33 -15.87
CA LYS A 109 -5.42 11.42 -16.54
C LYS A 109 -4.94 9.98 -16.40
N VAL A 110 -5.85 9.10 -15.99
CA VAL A 110 -5.62 7.66 -15.84
C VAL A 110 -6.50 6.91 -16.85
N LYS A 111 -5.87 6.08 -17.68
CA LYS A 111 -6.56 5.16 -18.57
C LYS A 111 -6.89 3.87 -17.83
N LEU A 112 -8.14 3.43 -17.90
CA LEU A 112 -8.63 2.22 -17.23
C LEU A 112 -8.62 1.00 -18.16
N ALA A 113 -8.68 -0.20 -17.57
CA ALA A 113 -8.63 -1.47 -18.27
C ALA A 113 -9.84 -1.73 -19.20
N ASP A 114 -10.97 -1.03 -18.99
CA ASP A 114 -12.14 -1.03 -19.87
C ASP A 114 -11.98 -0.08 -21.10
N GLY A 115 -10.87 0.66 -21.16
CA GLY A 115 -10.57 1.62 -22.23
C GLY A 115 -11.04 3.05 -21.95
N SER A 116 -11.75 3.31 -20.85
CA SER A 116 -12.15 4.66 -20.44
C SER A 116 -10.98 5.47 -19.86
N GLU A 117 -11.17 6.79 -19.73
CA GLU A 117 -10.25 7.69 -19.03
C GLU A 117 -10.95 8.39 -17.87
N VAL A 118 -10.25 8.52 -16.74
CA VAL A 118 -10.69 9.27 -15.55
C VAL A 118 -9.61 10.26 -15.12
N VAL A 119 -9.98 11.30 -14.37
CA VAL A 119 -9.02 12.14 -13.67
C VAL A 119 -8.75 11.53 -12.29
N ALA A 120 -7.49 11.47 -11.88
CA ALA A 120 -7.10 11.02 -10.54
C ALA A 120 -7.33 12.12 -9.50
N ASP A 121 -8.60 12.42 -9.23
CA ASP A 121 -9.05 13.32 -8.18
C ASP A 121 -9.20 12.61 -6.82
N GLU A 122 -9.67 13.32 -5.79
CA GLU A 122 -9.82 12.78 -4.43
C GLU A 122 -10.88 11.68 -4.34
N ALA A 123 -11.92 11.72 -5.18
CA ALA A 123 -12.97 10.71 -5.22
C ALA A 123 -12.46 9.42 -5.88
N TYR A 124 -11.69 9.54 -6.97
CA TYR A 124 -10.97 8.43 -7.58
C TYR A 124 -10.00 7.78 -6.59
N LEU A 125 -9.14 8.56 -5.93
CA LEU A 125 -8.17 8.03 -4.96
C LEU A 125 -8.86 7.34 -3.77
N LYS A 126 -9.96 7.91 -3.24
CA LYS A 126 -10.75 7.27 -2.17
C LYS A 126 -11.37 5.95 -2.64
N GLU A 127 -11.94 5.91 -3.84
CA GLU A 127 -12.50 4.68 -4.40
C GLU A 127 -11.41 3.63 -4.68
N SER A 128 -10.23 4.00 -5.18
CA SER A 128 -9.11 3.07 -5.38
C SER A 128 -8.55 2.50 -4.08
N ILE A 129 -8.63 3.22 -2.96
CA ILE A 129 -8.19 2.73 -1.63
C ILE A 129 -9.24 1.77 -1.02
N VAL A 130 -10.53 2.09 -1.16
CA VAL A 130 -11.64 1.33 -0.54
C VAL A 130 -12.07 0.15 -1.42
N ASP A 131 -12.29 0.37 -2.71
CA ASP A 131 -12.78 -0.57 -3.71
C ASP A 131 -11.81 -0.70 -4.92
N PRO A 132 -10.53 -1.10 -4.72
CA PRO A 132 -9.48 -1.06 -5.75
C PRO A 132 -9.83 -1.73 -7.09
N ASN A 133 -10.65 -2.78 -7.04
CA ASN A 133 -11.00 -3.58 -8.22
C ASN A 133 -12.13 -2.96 -9.08
N LYS A 134 -12.74 -1.84 -8.68
CA LYS A 134 -13.75 -1.15 -9.51
C LYS A 134 -13.16 -0.44 -10.74
N LYS A 135 -11.99 0.19 -10.58
CA LYS A 135 -11.34 1.04 -11.60
C LYS A 135 -9.87 0.66 -11.75
N VAL A 136 -9.64 -0.50 -12.36
CA VAL A 136 -8.30 -1.04 -12.60
C VAL A 136 -7.59 -0.22 -13.69
N VAL A 137 -6.38 0.24 -13.41
CA VAL A 137 -5.55 0.99 -14.37
C VAL A 137 -5.12 0.07 -15.52
N ALA A 138 -5.16 0.58 -16.75
CA ALA A 138 -4.77 -0.18 -17.93
C ALA A 138 -3.35 -0.77 -17.81
N GLY A 139 -3.19 -2.04 -18.15
CA GLY A 139 -1.90 -2.74 -18.11
C GLY A 139 -1.47 -3.27 -16.73
N TYR A 140 -2.24 -3.01 -15.66
CA TYR A 140 -1.99 -3.53 -14.32
C TYR A 140 -2.99 -4.64 -13.93
N THR A 141 -2.61 -5.51 -13.00
CA THR A 141 -3.47 -6.58 -12.50
C THR A 141 -4.29 -6.12 -11.28
N PRO A 142 -5.53 -6.60 -11.10
CA PRO A 142 -6.37 -6.29 -9.93
C PRO A 142 -5.91 -7.05 -8.69
N SER A 143 -4.75 -6.65 -8.14
CA SER A 143 -4.08 -7.31 -7.00
C SER A 143 -3.95 -6.44 -5.75
N MET A 144 -4.49 -5.22 -5.78
CA MET A 144 -4.47 -4.31 -4.61
C MET A 144 -5.54 -4.71 -3.60
N ALA A 145 -5.17 -4.78 -2.31
CA ALA A 145 -6.09 -5.10 -1.23
C ALA A 145 -7.05 -3.93 -0.94
N SER A 146 -8.28 -4.24 -0.49
CA SER A 146 -9.21 -3.23 0.02
C SER A 146 -8.78 -2.73 1.40
N TYR A 147 -8.72 -1.42 1.56
CA TYR A 147 -8.44 -0.75 2.84
C TYR A 147 -9.70 -0.12 3.45
N SER A 148 -10.88 -0.67 3.13
CA SER A 148 -12.20 -0.27 3.66
C SER A 148 -12.32 -0.32 5.20
N TYR A 149 -11.41 -1.03 5.87
CA TYR A 149 -11.32 -1.10 7.34
C TYR A 149 -10.65 0.13 7.98
N LEU A 150 -10.00 0.99 7.20
CA LEU A 150 -9.40 2.23 7.71
C LEU A 150 -10.49 3.27 8.02
N LYS A 151 -10.24 4.09 9.04
CA LYS A 151 -11.10 5.24 9.34
C LYS A 151 -11.00 6.27 8.22
N GLU A 152 -12.08 7.00 7.96
CA GLU A 152 -12.13 8.05 6.94
C GLU A 152 -10.98 9.06 7.07
N GLU A 153 -10.66 9.47 8.30
CA GLU A 153 -9.50 10.35 8.58
C GLU A 153 -8.16 9.76 8.13
N GLN A 154 -7.95 8.44 8.27
CA GLN A 154 -6.73 7.77 7.80
C GLN A 154 -6.67 7.70 6.28
N ILE A 155 -7.82 7.50 5.62
CA ILE A 155 -7.94 7.53 4.15
C ILE A 155 -7.65 8.94 3.64
N ASN A 156 -8.19 9.98 4.28
CA ASN A 156 -7.92 11.38 3.94
C ASN A 156 -6.44 11.73 4.10
N GLN A 157 -5.76 11.24 5.15
CA GLN A 157 -4.32 11.40 5.34
C GLN A 157 -3.52 10.71 4.22
N LEU A 158 -3.86 9.48 3.83
CA LEU A 158 -3.24 8.79 2.69
C LEU A 158 -3.42 9.59 1.38
N ILE A 159 -4.61 10.15 1.14
CA ILE A 159 -4.90 11.01 -0.02
C ILE A 159 -4.08 12.31 0.06
N ALA A 160 -3.97 12.95 1.22
CA ALA A 160 -3.13 14.14 1.41
C ALA A 160 -1.65 13.86 1.08
N TYR A 161 -1.14 12.69 1.47
CA TYR A 161 0.20 12.26 1.07
C TYR A 161 0.32 12.10 -0.45
N ILE A 162 -0.59 11.37 -1.12
CA ILE A 162 -0.58 11.23 -2.59
C ILE A 162 -0.67 12.60 -3.30
N LYS A 163 -1.48 13.54 -2.77
CA LYS A 163 -1.58 14.92 -3.28
C LYS A 163 -0.25 15.67 -3.18
N SER A 164 0.53 15.48 -2.10
CA SER A 164 1.86 16.10 -1.96
C SER A 164 2.88 15.60 -3.00
N LEU A 165 2.67 14.41 -3.57
CA LEU A 165 3.52 13.82 -4.61
C LEU A 165 3.21 14.34 -6.04
N LYS A 166 2.22 15.23 -6.23
CA LYS A 166 1.75 15.68 -7.56
C LYS A 166 2.83 16.32 -8.45
N ASP A 167 3.82 16.99 -7.84
CA ASP A 167 4.89 17.71 -8.57
C ASP A 167 6.15 16.82 -8.75
N GLN A 168 6.11 15.58 -8.28
CA GLN A 168 7.19 14.60 -8.48
C GLN A 168 6.95 13.81 -9.77
N GLN A 169 8.00 13.56 -10.54
CA GLN A 169 7.89 12.72 -11.73
C GLN A 169 7.76 11.24 -11.35
N PRO A 170 6.91 10.45 -12.05
CA PRO A 170 6.91 9.00 -11.90
C PRO A 170 8.25 8.43 -12.35
N VAL A 171 8.80 7.49 -11.58
CA VAL A 171 10.09 6.83 -11.87
C VAL A 171 9.87 5.39 -12.34
N TYR A 172 8.73 4.79 -12.00
CA TYR A 172 8.37 3.44 -12.43
C TYR A 172 7.14 3.47 -13.33
N THR A 173 7.37 3.76 -14.62
CA THR A 173 6.32 3.69 -15.64
C THR A 173 6.39 2.36 -16.38
N LYS A 174 5.23 1.70 -16.52
CA LYS A 174 5.10 0.58 -17.44
C LYS A 174 4.98 1.14 -18.85
N GLU A 175 5.94 0.83 -19.72
CA GLU A 175 5.89 1.26 -21.12
C GLU A 175 4.58 0.77 -21.78
N ALA A 176 3.84 1.70 -22.37
CA ALA A 176 2.62 1.38 -23.11
C ALA A 176 3.01 0.67 -24.42
N LYS A 177 2.65 -0.60 -24.54
CA LYS A 177 2.90 -1.46 -25.71
C LYS A 177 1.73 -1.42 -26.70
#